data_AF-A0A364P347-F1
#
_entry.id   AF-A0A364P347-F1
#
_cell.length_a   1.000
_cell.length_b   1.000
_cell.length_c   1.000
_cell.angle_alpha   90.00
_cell.angle_beta   90.00
_cell.angle_gamma   90.00
#
_symmetry.space_group_name_H-M   'P 1'
#
loop_
_entity.id
_entity.type
_entity.pdbx_description
1 polymer ?
#
loop_
_entity_poly.entity_id
_entity_poly.type
_entity_poly.pdbx_seq_one_letter_code
_entity_poly.pdbx_strand_id
1 'polypeptide(L)'
;MPLRFTQAQIESVLEDAAIYMCACPAQVCREILNLRNLYRYQQDCVAGSGDPHVHGLIAESVMATHKVMEDCLAAVMDYEGWDRVTLRMPDGLRKIRDTLIEAEIGPGS
;
A
#
# COMPACT_ATOMS: atom_id res chain seq x y z
N MET A 1 -15.00 -6.56 4.77
CA MET A 1 -13.73 -6.05 5.34
C MET A 1 -13.79 -4.53 5.46
N PRO A 2 -13.50 -3.96 6.64
CA PRO A 2 -13.44 -2.50 6.82
C PRO A 2 -12.25 -1.90 6.06
N LEU A 3 -12.38 -0.66 5.58
CA LEU A 3 -11.35 0.02 4.79
C LEU A 3 -10.95 1.32 5.47
N ARG A 4 -9.65 1.49 5.76
CA ARG A 4 -9.06 2.77 6.17
C ARG A 4 -8.75 3.66 4.97
N PHE A 5 -8.31 3.05 3.88
CA PHE A 5 -8.06 3.71 2.60
C PHE A 5 -9.01 3.16 1.56
N THR A 6 -9.61 4.00 0.72
CA THR A 6 -10.42 3.51 -0.39
C THR A 6 -9.55 2.88 -1.48
N GLN A 7 -10.16 2.18 -2.44
CA GLN A 7 -9.46 1.66 -3.60
C GLN A 7 -8.77 2.79 -4.40
N ALA A 8 -9.51 3.87 -4.68
CA ALA A 8 -8.99 5.04 -5.39
C ALA A 8 -7.84 5.73 -4.66
N GLN A 9 -7.89 5.78 -3.32
CA GLN A 9 -6.79 6.31 -2.51
C GLN A 9 -5.52 5.48 -2.64
N ILE A 10 -5.64 4.14 -2.62
CA ILE A 10 -4.49 3.24 -2.82
C ILE A 10 -3.91 3.38 -4.24
N GLU A 11 -4.77 3.52 -5.25
CA GLU A 11 -4.36 3.73 -6.64
C GLU A 11 -3.61 5.06 -6.83
N SER A 12 -4.12 6.15 -6.24
CA SER A 12 -3.45 7.46 -6.27
C SER A 12 -2.04 7.39 -5.67
N VAL A 13 -1.86 6.67 -4.56
CA VAL A 13 -0.54 6.51 -3.91
C VAL A 13 0.41 5.70 -4.80
N LEU A 14 -0.08 4.68 -5.49
CA LEU A 14 0.72 3.90 -6.43
C LEU A 14 1.16 4.73 -7.63
N GLU A 15 0.29 5.59 -8.16
CA GLU A 15 0.61 6.52 -9.26
C GLU A 15 1.68 7.53 -8.82
N ASP A 16 1.50 8.18 -7.67
CA ASP A 16 2.47 9.13 -7.12
C ASP A 16 3.81 8.45 -6.83
N ALA A 17 3.80 7.27 -6.23
CA ALA A 17 5.03 6.53 -5.94
C ALA A 17 5.81 6.12 -7.20
N ALA A 18 5.11 5.81 -8.30
CA ALA A 18 5.76 5.56 -9.60
C ALA A 18 6.44 6.80 -10.17
N ILE A 19 5.86 7.99 -9.92
CA ILE A 19 6.42 9.28 -10.35
C ILE A 19 7.60 9.70 -9.46
N TYR A 20 7.54 9.41 -8.16
CA TYR A 20 8.50 9.93 -7.18
C TYR A 20 9.60 8.94 -6.77
N MET A 21 9.59 7.71 -7.30
CA MET A 21 10.54 6.62 -6.98
C MET A 21 10.63 6.24 -5.50
N CYS A 22 9.59 6.55 -4.72
CA CYS A 22 9.47 6.06 -3.34
C CYS A 22 8.82 4.67 -3.36
N ALA A 23 9.65 3.62 -3.29
CA ALA A 23 9.16 2.25 -3.46
C ALA A 23 8.35 1.73 -2.24
N CYS A 24 8.60 2.25 -1.03
CA CYS A 24 8.07 1.66 0.20
C CYS A 24 6.55 1.81 0.38
N PRO A 25 5.93 3.01 0.25
CA PRO A 25 4.47 3.15 0.28
C PRO A 25 3.79 2.33 -0.83
N ALA A 26 4.37 2.30 -2.03
CA ALA A 26 3.84 1.51 -3.15
C ALA A 26 3.84 0.00 -2.86
N GLN A 27 4.90 -0.52 -2.25
CA GLN A 27 4.96 -1.93 -1.86
C GLN A 27 3.86 -2.27 -0.85
N VAL A 28 3.66 -1.44 0.17
CA VAL A 28 2.59 -1.63 1.16
C VAL A 28 1.21 -1.56 0.50
N CYS A 29 0.98 -0.59 -0.39
CA CYS A 29 -0.23 -0.47 -1.20
C CYS A 29 -0.50 -1.73 -2.03
N ARG A 30 0.53 -2.30 -2.67
CA ARG A 30 0.38 -3.53 -3.47
C ARG A 30 -0.08 -4.71 -2.60
N GLU A 31 0.47 -4.86 -1.40
CA GLU A 31 0.02 -5.92 -0.49
C GLU A 31 -1.40 -5.72 0.02
N ILE A 32 -1.81 -4.47 0.29
CA ILE A 32 -3.21 -4.16 0.61
C ILE A 32 -4.15 -4.61 -0.52
N LEU A 33 -3.78 -4.38 -1.79
CA LEU A 33 -4.57 -4.82 -2.94
C LEU A 33 -4.60 -6.35 -3.07
N ASN A 34 -3.46 -7.02 -2.87
CA ASN A 34 -3.40 -8.48 -2.87
C ASN A 34 -4.32 -9.09 -1.81
N LEU A 35 -4.32 -8.54 -0.58
CA LEU A 35 -5.19 -8.98 0.51
C LEU A 35 -6.67 -8.75 0.18
N ARG A 36 -7.03 -7.62 -0.41
CA ARG A 36 -8.41 -7.36 -0.87
C ARG A 36 -8.86 -8.37 -1.93
N ASN A 37 -7.99 -8.68 -2.89
CA ASN A 37 -8.27 -9.66 -3.93
C ASN A 37 -8.42 -11.07 -3.35
N LEU A 38 -7.55 -11.45 -2.42
CA LEU A 38 -7.61 -12.75 -1.76
C LEU A 38 -8.90 -12.88 -0.92
N TYR A 39 -9.26 -11.84 -0.16
CA TYR A 39 -10.52 -11.83 0.61
C TYR A 39 -11.72 -12.03 -0.32
N ARG A 40 -11.81 -11.27 -1.42
CA ARG A 40 -12.89 -11.39 -2.40
C ARG A 40 -12.95 -12.81 -2.99
N TYR A 41 -11.80 -13.37 -3.36
CA TYR A 41 -11.73 -14.75 -3.84
C TYR A 41 -12.30 -15.76 -2.82
N GLN A 42 -11.98 -15.61 -1.53
CA GLN A 42 -12.56 -16.50 -0.51
C GLN A 42 -14.08 -16.35 -0.42
N GLN A 43 -14.62 -15.13 -0.48
CA GLN A 43 -16.06 -14.89 -0.47
C GLN A 43 -16.77 -15.51 -1.69
N ASP A 44 -16.17 -15.36 -2.87
CA ASP A 44 -16.72 -15.89 -4.12
C ASP A 44 -16.67 -17.43 -4.15
N CYS A 45 -15.63 -18.03 -3.59
CA CYS A 45 -15.46 -19.49 -3.56
C CYS A 45 -16.41 -20.18 -2.56
N VAL A 46 -16.71 -19.54 -1.43
CA VAL A 46 -17.73 -20.01 -0.46
C VAL A 46 -19.12 -20.09 -1.09
N ALA A 47 -19.44 -19.20 -2.02
CA ALA A 47 -20.71 -19.23 -2.76
C ALA A 47 -20.81 -20.38 -3.78
N GLY A 48 -19.69 -21.06 -4.09
CA GLY A 48 -19.60 -22.15 -5.05
C GLY A 48 -19.70 -23.53 -4.40
N SER A 49 -18.55 -24.12 -4.05
CA SER A 49 -18.45 -25.53 -3.60
C SER A 49 -17.27 -25.83 -2.67
N GLY A 50 -16.57 -24.81 -2.18
CA GLY A 50 -15.41 -25.00 -1.30
C GLY A 50 -15.80 -25.25 0.15
N ASP A 51 -14.90 -25.84 0.94
CA ASP A 51 -15.11 -26.04 2.38
C ASP A 51 -15.24 -24.68 3.09
N PRO A 52 -16.42 -24.32 3.62
CA PRO A 52 -16.64 -23.02 4.24
C PRO A 52 -15.69 -22.74 5.40
N HIS A 53 -15.22 -23.79 6.09
CA HIS A 53 -14.30 -23.63 7.21
C HIS A 53 -12.92 -23.16 6.75
N VAL A 54 -12.37 -23.76 5.69
CA VAL A 54 -11.08 -23.36 5.11
C VAL A 54 -11.12 -21.91 4.65
N HIS A 55 -12.17 -21.55 3.91
CA HIS A 55 -12.34 -20.18 3.42
C HIS A 55 -12.55 -19.16 4.54
N GLY A 56 -13.28 -19.53 5.59
CA GLY A 56 -13.45 -18.70 6.79
C GLY A 56 -12.11 -18.40 7.47
N LEU A 57 -11.29 -19.42 7.71
CA LEU A 57 -9.96 -19.26 8.32
C LEU A 57 -9.05 -18.32 7.51
N ILE A 58 -9.05 -18.46 6.18
CA ILE A 58 -8.27 -17.58 5.31
C ILE A 58 -8.85 -16.16 5.34
N ALA A 59 -10.17 -16.00 5.20
CA ALA A 59 -10.80 -14.69 5.18
C ALA A 59 -10.57 -13.90 6.49
N GLU A 60 -10.66 -14.56 7.64
CA GLU A 60 -10.37 -13.98 8.96
C GLU A 60 -8.90 -13.53 9.06
N SER A 61 -7.97 -14.39 8.65
CA SER A 61 -6.53 -14.08 8.66
C SER A 61 -6.18 -12.92 7.72
N VAL A 62 -6.81 -12.89 6.55
CA VAL A 62 -6.65 -11.81 5.56
C VAL A 62 -7.19 -10.49 6.12
N MET A 63 -8.34 -10.49 6.79
CA MET A 63 -8.89 -9.28 7.42
C MET A 63 -7.96 -8.72 8.50
N ALA A 64 -7.42 -9.58 9.37
CA ALA A 64 -6.48 -9.16 10.40
C ALA A 64 -5.21 -8.55 9.79
N THR A 65 -4.64 -9.22 8.78
CA THR A 65 -3.43 -8.76 8.08
C THR A 65 -3.67 -7.47 7.30
N HIS A 66 -4.81 -7.36 6.63
CA HIS A 66 -5.21 -6.16 5.87
C HIS A 66 -5.25 -4.93 6.79
N LYS A 67 -5.81 -5.06 7.99
CA LYS A 67 -5.79 -3.99 8.99
C LYS A 67 -4.36 -3.58 9.36
N VAL A 68 -3.47 -4.54 9.62
CA VAL A 68 -2.06 -4.25 9.97
C VAL A 68 -1.36 -3.50 8.83
N MET A 69 -1.60 -3.90 7.58
CA MET A 69 -0.99 -3.25 6.42
C MET A 69 -1.54 -1.84 6.18
N GLU A 70 -2.83 -1.60 6.41
CA GLU A 70 -3.39 -0.24 6.36
C GLU A 70 -2.85 0.65 7.48
N ASP A 71 -2.67 0.12 8.69
CA ASP A 71 -2.06 0.89 9.79
C ASP A 71 -0.55 1.16 9.50
N CYS A 72 0.15 0.22 8.88
CA CYS A 72 1.52 0.41 8.37
C CYS A 72 1.60 1.54 7.34
N LEU A 73 0.73 1.53 6.32
CA LEU A 73 0.69 2.58 5.30
C LEU A 73 0.45 3.96 5.93
N ALA A 74 -0.49 4.04 6.87
CA ALA A 74 -0.79 5.29 7.56
C ALA A 74 0.41 5.82 8.35
N ALA A 75 1.18 4.95 9.01
CA ALA A 75 2.38 5.30 9.75
C ALA A 75 3.55 5.71 8.84
N VAL A 76 3.72 5.04 7.69
CA VAL A 76 4.71 5.42 6.68
C VAL A 76 4.38 6.80 6.12
N MET A 77 3.11 7.05 5.77
CA MET A 77 2.66 8.36 5.30
C MET A 77 2.88 9.47 6.33
N ASP A 78 2.63 9.20 7.62
CA ASP A 78 2.97 10.14 8.71
C ASP A 78 4.45 10.46 8.76
N TYR A 79 5.28 9.42 8.72
CA TYR A 79 6.72 9.54 8.85
C TYR A 79 7.31 10.34 7.67
N GLU A 80 6.81 10.09 6.46
CA GLU A 80 7.18 10.81 5.25
C GLU A 80 6.46 12.18 5.13
N GLY A 81 5.54 12.50 6.04
CA GLY A 81 4.85 13.79 6.09
C GLY A 81 3.81 14.02 5.00
N TRP A 82 3.25 12.96 4.40
CA TRP A 82 2.22 13.05 3.36
C TRP A 82 1.01 13.86 3.82
N ASP A 83 0.41 14.64 2.90
CA ASP A 83 -0.87 15.27 3.14
C ASP A 83 -1.95 14.18 3.23
N ARG A 84 -2.57 14.03 4.40
CA ARG A 84 -3.56 12.98 4.66
C ARG A 84 -4.92 13.23 4.00
N VAL A 85 -5.19 14.45 3.55
CA VAL A 85 -6.44 14.83 2.89
C VAL A 85 -6.31 14.56 1.39
N THR A 86 -5.20 14.99 0.79
CA THR A 86 -4.98 14.83 -0.65
C THR A 86 -4.22 13.56 -1.02
N LEU A 87 -3.63 12.87 -0.03
CA LEU A 87 -2.68 11.76 -0.18
C LEU A 87 -1.53 12.08 -1.12
N ARG A 88 -1.07 13.33 -1.11
CA ARG A 88 0.07 13.78 -1.91
C ARG A 88 1.31 13.91 -1.04
N MET A 89 2.44 13.52 -1.61
CA MET A 89 3.75 13.68 -1.00
C MET A 89 4.14 15.17 -0.93
N PRO A 90 4.79 15.66 0.14
CA PRO A 90 5.26 17.03 0.21
C PRO A 90 6.43 17.28 -0.74
N ASP A 91 6.49 18.48 -1.33
CA ASP A 91 7.57 18.89 -2.25
C ASP A 91 8.99 18.78 -1.63
N GLY A 92 9.13 18.70 -0.30
CA GLY A 92 10.41 18.63 0.42
C GLY A 92 11.15 17.30 0.32
N LEU A 93 10.43 16.17 0.21
CA LEU A 93 11.04 14.83 0.03
C LEU A 93 11.66 14.65 -1.36
N ARG A 94 11.26 15.50 -2.32
CA ARG A 94 11.85 15.61 -3.66
C ARG A 94 13.38 15.81 -3.61
N LYS A 95 13.88 16.56 -2.61
CA LYS A 95 15.29 16.95 -2.51
C LYS A 95 16.23 15.86 -1.99
N ILE A 96 15.77 14.99 -1.08
CA ILE A 96 16.63 13.93 -0.52
C ILE A 96 16.93 12.88 -1.59
N ARG A 97 15.95 12.55 -2.43
CA ARG A 97 16.13 11.69 -3.61
C ARG A 97 17.11 12.30 -4.62
N ASP A 98 16.94 13.57 -4.97
CA ASP A 98 17.84 14.24 -5.91
C ASP A 98 19.27 14.26 -5.37
N THR A 99 19.44 14.46 -4.05
CA THR A 99 20.74 14.43 -3.39
C THR A 99 21.37 13.03 -3.37
N LEU A 100 20.58 11.96 -3.20
CA LEU A 100 21.09 10.57 -3.21
C LEU A 100 21.47 10.10 -4.62
N ILE A 101 20.70 10.47 -5.64
CA ILE A 101 21.02 10.17 -7.05
C ILE A 101 22.26 10.98 -7.49
N GLU A 102 22.37 12.25 -7.11
CA GLU A 102 23.59 13.05 -7.34
C GLU A 102 24.81 12.48 -6.60
N ALA A 103 24.62 11.92 -5.39
CA ALA A 103 25.68 11.28 -4.62
C ALA A 103 26.10 9.90 -5.18
N GLU A 104 25.19 9.14 -5.78
CA GLU A 104 25.48 7.83 -6.42
C GLU A 104 26.08 7.98 -7.82
N ILE A 105 25.80 9.07 -8.54
CA ILE A 105 26.37 9.34 -9.87
C ILE A 105 27.69 10.13 -9.79
N GLY A 106 27.88 10.97 -8.77
CA GLY A 106 29.09 11.78 -8.57
C GLY A 106 29.37 12.79 -9.71
N PRO A 107 29.98 13.96 -9.41
CA PRO A 107 30.47 14.83 -10.47
C PRO A 107 31.79 14.26 -10.99
N GLY A 108 31.71 13.32 -11.93
CA GLY A 108 32.85 12.83 -12.72
C GLY A 108 33.79 11.86 -12.01
N SER A 109 33.74 10.59 -12.42
CA SER A 109 34.88 9.65 -12.45
C SER A 109 34.57 8.54 -13.44
#